data_AF-A0A924EUI3-F1
#
_entry.id   AF-A0A924EUI3-F1
#
_cell.length_a   1.000
_cell.length_b   1.000
_cell.length_c   1.000
_cell.angle_alpha   90.00
_cell.angle_beta   90.00
_cell.angle_gamma   90.00
#
_symmetry.space_group_name_H-M   'P 1'
#
loop_
_entity.id
_entity.type
_entity.pdbx_description
1 polymer ?
#
loop_
_entity_poly.entity_id
_entity_poly.type
_entity_poly.pdbx_seq_one_letter_code
_entity_poly.pdbx_strand_id
1 'polypeptide(L)' 'MSFPDKVNNAVQKAKGMVKKAAGQVTDNEHLEAEGKADQSEANIKQAG' A
#
# COMPACT_ATOMS: atom_id res chain seq x y z
N MET A 1 -21.39 5.02 4.56
CA MET A 1 -19.97 4.67 4.39
C MET A 1 -19.22 5.08 5.63
N SER A 2 -18.69 4.09 6.34
CA SER A 2 -18.23 4.22 7.72
C SER A 2 -16.84 4.85 7.74
N PHE A 3 -16.58 5.77 8.68
CA PHE A 3 -15.24 6.33 8.96
C PHE A 3 -14.11 5.27 8.98
N PRO A 4 -14.31 4.04 9.51
CA PRO A 4 -13.29 2.99 9.48
C PRO A 4 -12.87 2.51 8.07
N ASP A 5 -13.71 2.63 7.03
CA ASP A 5 -13.32 2.29 5.65
C ASP A 5 -12.27 3.26 5.10
N LYS A 6 -12.47 4.57 5.31
CA LYS A 6 -11.50 5.59 4.89
C LYS A 6 -10.18 5.45 5.63
N VAL A 7 -10.24 5.13 6.93
CA VAL A 7 -9.05 4.92 7.74
C VAL A 7 -8.30 3.67 7.30
N ASN A 8 -8.98 2.54 7.09
CA ASN A 8 -8.34 1.32 6.57
C ASN A 8 -7.65 1.57 5.22
N ASN A 9 -8.32 2.26 4.32
CA ASN A 9 -7.78 2.54 3.00
C ASN A 9 -6.57 3.48 3.05
N ALA A 10 -6.58 4.48 3.95
CA ALA A 10 -5.43 5.34 4.20
C ALA A 10 -4.26 4.58 4.84
N VAL A 11 -4.54 3.66 5.78
CA VAL A 11 -3.54 2.80 6.43
C VAL A 11 -2.89 1.87 5.41
N GLN A 12 -3.66 1.24 4.52
CA GLN A 12 -3.13 0.37 3.46
C GLN A 12 -2.24 1.16 2.50
N LYS A 13 -2.66 2.36 2.07
CA LYS A 13 -1.82 3.26 1.25
C LYS A 13 -0.53 3.65 1.95
N ALA A 14 -0.59 4.01 3.23
CA ALA A 14 0.58 4.37 4.02
C ALA A 14 1.54 3.18 4.16
N LYS A 15 1.01 1.98 4.44
CA LYS A 15 1.81 0.76 4.58
C LYS A 15 2.52 0.38 3.27
N GLY A 16 1.82 0.48 2.13
CA GLY A 16 2.42 0.28 0.80
C GLY A 16 3.52 1.30 0.47
N MET A 17 3.31 2.58 0.79
CA MET A 17 4.36 3.60 0.64
C MET A 17 5.57 3.33 1.54
N VAL A 18 5.35 2.92 2.79
CA VAL A 18 6.43 2.59 3.73
C VAL A 18 7.24 1.41 3.22
N LYS A 19 6.60 0.32 2.76
CA LYS A 19 7.31 -0.82 2.14
C LYS A 19 8.14 -0.37 0.93
N LYS A 20 7.57 0.48 0.07
CA LYS A 20 8.24 0.98 -1.13
C LYS A 20 9.43 1.91 -0.82
N ALA A 21 9.29 2.76 0.20
CA ALA A 21 10.37 3.63 0.66
C ALA A 21 11.47 2.82 1.36
N ALA A 22 11.09 1.88 2.23
CA ALA A 22 12.01 0.97 2.88
C ALA A 22 12.76 0.11 1.85
N GLY A 23 12.08 -0.42 0.83
CA GLY A 23 12.67 -1.18 -0.26
C GLY A 23 13.70 -0.38 -1.04
N GLN A 24 13.39 0.87 -1.40
CA GLN A 24 14.38 1.76 -2.04
C GLN A 24 15.57 2.09 -1.14
N VAL A 25 15.34 2.33 0.15
CA VAL A 25 16.43 2.70 1.09
C VAL A 25 17.33 1.51 1.42
N THR A 26 16.77 0.30 1.44
CA THR A 26 17.50 -0.94 1.77
C THR A 26 17.92 -1.74 0.54
N ASP A 27 17.71 -1.20 -0.67
CA ASP A 27 17.94 -1.90 -1.95
C ASP A 27 17.26 -3.30 -2.00
N ASN A 28 16.07 -3.38 -1.40
CA ASN A 28 15.30 -4.60 -1.28
C ASN A 28 14.12 -4.60 -2.26
N GLU A 29 14.34 -5.20 -3.43
CA GLU A 29 13.35 -5.31 -4.51
C GLU A 29 12.04 -5.97 -4.06
N HIS A 30 12.09 -6.89 -3.09
CA HIS A 30 10.90 -7.56 -2.58
C HIS A 30 9.97 -6.59 -1.84
N LEU A 31 10.53 -5.71 -0.99
CA LEU A 31 9.76 -4.68 -0.28
C LEU A 31 9.18 -3.63 -1.26
N GLU A 32 9.92 -3.27 -2.31
CA GLU A 32 9.38 -2.37 -3.34
C GLU A 32 8.23 -3.01 -4.12
N ALA A 33 8.41 -4.28 -4.52
CA ALA A 33 7.40 -5.05 -5.25
C ALA A 33 6.12 -5.25 -4.42
N GLU A 34 6.25 -5.62 -3.15
CA GLU A 34 5.12 -5.73 -2.22
C GLU A 34 4.39 -4.39 -2.09
N GLY A 35 5.11 -3.27 -1.93
CA GLY A 35 4.50 -1.95 -1.82
C GLY A 35 3.71 -1.54 -3.07
N LYS A 36 4.22 -1.87 -4.27
CA LYS A 36 3.50 -1.68 -5.55
C LYS A 36 2.28 -2.60 -5.67
N ALA A 37 2.40 -3.86 -5.27
CA ALA A 37 1.30 -4.83 -5.33
C ALA A 37 0.15 -4.42 -4.39
N ASP A 38 0.45 -4.05 -3.15
CA ASP A 38 -0.51 -3.53 -2.15
C ASP A 38 -1.31 -2.33 -2.71
N GLN A 39 -0.63 -1.40 -3.40
CA GLN A 39 -1.30 -0.24 -4.01
C GLN A 39 -2.22 -0.60 -5.18
N SER A 40 -1.82 -1.55 -6.03
CA SER A 40 -2.65 -2.02 -7.14
C SER A 40 -3.88 -2.76 -6.61
N GLU A 41 -3.70 -3.65 -5.63
CA GLU A 41 -4.78 -4.43 -5.03
C GLU A 41 -5.78 -3.53 -4.29
N ALA A 42 -5.29 -2.49 -3.59
CA ALA A 42 -6.16 -1.49 -2.96
C ALA A 42 -6.97 -0.69 -3.98
N ASN A 43 -6.39 -0.30 -5.13
CA ASN A 43 -7.14 0.36 -6.20
C ASN A 43 -8.22 -0.55 -6.79
N ILE A 44 -7.92 -1.84 -6.98
CA ILE A 44 -8.88 -2.83 -7.49
C ILE A 44 -10.03 -3.00 -6.50
N LYS A 45 -9.74 -3.17 -5.20
CA LYS A 45 -10.77 -3.28 -4.14
C LYS A 45 -11.64 -2.04 -4.01
N GLN A 46 -11.11 -0.86 -4.34
CA GLN A 46 -11.85 0.41 -4.25
C GLN A 46 -12.65 0.71 -5.53
N ALA A 47 -12.32 0.07 -6.64
CA ALA A 47 -13.02 0.21 -7.92
C ALA A 47 -14.18 -0.79 -8.10
N GLY A 48 -14.21 -1.85 -7.28
CA GLY A 48 -15.28 -2.85 -7.23
C GLY A 48 -16.38 -2.53 -6.21
#